data_AF-A0A563UDM1-F1
#
_entry.id   AF-A0A563UDM1-F1
#
_cell.length_a   1.000
_cell.length_b   1.000
_cell.length_c   1.000
_cell.angle_alpha   90.00
_cell.angle_beta   90.00
_cell.angle_gamma   90.00
#
_symmetry.space_group_name_H-M   'P 1'
#
loop_
_entity.id
_entity.type
_entity.pdbx_description
1 polymer ?
#
loop_
_entity_poly.entity_id
_entity_poly.type
_entity_poly.pdbx_seq_one_letter_code
_entity_poly.pdbx_strand_id
1 'polypeptide(L)'
;MPYNKNAFDALRILLCLFVFVSHGYLLAGIDDTEPLKVFSKGQVNLGNIGVAAFFALSGFLITASFTRTANPLRFLYNRVLRILPGFWACLLVTAFILAPAMHYLNNATFANFNFLQPGGSLSFVKNNALLSIGQWGVSDATAKSYYQASINGSLWSL
;
A
#
# COMPACT_ATOMS: atom_id res chain seq x y z
N MET A 1 -24.00 -19.79 -0.18
CA MET A 1 -22.93 -19.15 -1.00
C MET A 1 -22.23 -20.25 -1.77
N PRO A 2 -22.28 -20.31 -3.12
CA PRO A 2 -21.63 -21.40 -3.83
C PRO A 2 -20.10 -21.19 -3.80
N TYR A 3 -19.41 -22.15 -3.20
CA TYR A 3 -17.94 -22.27 -3.18
C TYR A 3 -17.46 -22.52 -4.61
N ASN A 4 -16.93 -21.49 -5.27
CA ASN A 4 -16.28 -21.64 -6.56
C ASN A 4 -14.96 -22.41 -6.35
N LYS A 5 -14.83 -23.58 -7.00
CA LYS A 5 -13.63 -24.43 -6.96
C LYS A 5 -12.46 -23.82 -7.76
N ASN A 6 -12.05 -22.60 -7.42
CA ASN A 6 -10.98 -21.91 -8.12
C ASN A 6 -9.83 -21.64 -7.15
N ALA A 7 -8.64 -22.14 -7.49
CA ALA A 7 -7.42 -21.97 -6.68
C ALA A 7 -6.89 -20.52 -6.67
N PHE A 8 -7.59 -19.57 -7.29
CA PHE A 8 -7.20 -18.16 -7.34
C PHE A 8 -7.13 -17.51 -5.96
N ASP A 9 -8.07 -17.84 -5.06
CA ASP A 9 -8.06 -17.30 -3.71
C ASP A 9 -6.88 -17.87 -2.89
N ALA A 10 -6.60 -19.16 -3.04
CA ALA A 10 -5.42 -19.80 -2.44
C ALA A 10 -4.11 -19.18 -2.95
N LEU A 11 -4.02 -18.93 -4.27
CA LEU A 11 -2.86 -18.27 -4.86
C LEU A 11 -2.68 -16.85 -4.32
N ARG A 12 -3.77 -16.08 -4.18
CA ARG A 12 -3.72 -14.74 -3.58
C ARG A 12 -3.25 -14.77 -2.13
N ILE A 13 -3.69 -15.75 -1.34
CA ILE A 13 -3.21 -15.93 0.03
C ILE A 13 -1.71 -16.22 0.03
N LEU A 14 -1.24 -17.11 -0.84
CA LEU A 14 0.19 -17.42 -0.96
C LEU A 14 1.01 -16.18 -1.34
N LEU A 15 0.56 -15.40 -2.33
CA LEU A 15 1.23 -14.16 -2.72
C LEU A 15 1.20 -13.11 -1.61
N CYS A 16 0.11 -13.02 -0.86
CA CYS A 16 0.00 -12.15 0.32
C CYS A 16 1.03 -12.52 1.38
N LEU A 17 1.24 -13.82 1.62
CA LEU A 17 2.26 -14.31 2.55
C LEU A 17 3.67 -13.91 2.11
N PHE A 18 3.98 -13.96 0.80
CA PHE A 18 5.29 -13.51 0.30
C PHE A 18 5.55 -12.03 0.57
N VAL A 19 4.54 -11.19 0.29
CA VAL A 19 4.63 -9.75 0.57
C VAL A 19 4.73 -9.49 2.07
N PHE A 20 3.93 -10.20 2.89
CA PHE A 20 3.93 -10.08 4.34
C PHE A 20 5.30 -10.42 4.96
N VAL A 21 5.88 -11.55 4.56
CA VAL A 21 7.20 -11.98 5.05
C VAL A 21 8.26 -10.94 4.69
N SER A 22 8.32 -10.51 3.43
CA SER A 22 9.30 -9.52 2.96
C SER A 22 9.19 -8.18 3.71
N HIS A 23 7.97 -7.68 3.94
CA HIS A 23 7.76 -6.48 4.76
C HIS A 23 8.16 -6.69 6.22
N GLY A 24 8.00 -7.91 6.76
CA GLY A 24 8.49 -8.27 8.09
C GLY A 24 10.00 -8.08 8.22
N TYR A 25 10.79 -8.55 7.24
CA TYR A 25 12.24 -8.34 7.21
C TYR A 25 12.61 -6.86 7.08
N LEU A 26 11.92 -6.12 6.22
CA LEU A 26 12.12 -4.67 6.03
C LEU A 26 11.86 -3.88 7.33
N LEU A 27 10.75 -4.17 8.02
CA LEU A 27 10.37 -3.47 9.26
C LEU A 27 11.25 -3.87 10.45
N ALA A 28 11.72 -5.12 10.49
CA ALA A 28 12.67 -5.59 11.49
C ALA A 28 14.10 -5.07 11.25
N GLY A 29 14.35 -4.43 10.11
CA GLY A 29 15.65 -3.87 9.77
C GLY A 29 16.72 -4.90 9.44
N ILE A 30 16.29 -6.08 9.02
CA ILE A 30 17.14 -7.20 8.62
C ILE A 30 16.84 -7.59 7.16
N ASP A 31 16.45 -6.63 6.34
CA ASP A 31 16.10 -6.80 4.92
C ASP A 31 17.18 -7.53 4.13
N ASP A 32 18.46 -7.28 4.44
CA ASP A 32 19.61 -7.94 3.81
C ASP A 32 19.72 -9.43 4.11
N THR A 33 19.01 -9.93 5.13
CA THR A 33 18.96 -11.35 5.50
C THR A 33 17.76 -12.08 4.91
N GLU A 34 16.91 -11.41 4.14
CA GLU A 34 15.77 -12.07 3.51
C GLU A 34 16.28 -13.20 2.59
N PRO A 35 15.81 -14.45 2.76
CA PRO A 35 16.40 -15.61 2.09
C PRO A 35 16.51 -15.47 0.56
N LEU A 36 15.48 -14.90 -0.07
CA LEU A 36 15.46 -14.72 -1.52
C LEU A 36 16.35 -13.55 -1.98
N LYS A 37 16.45 -12.50 -1.16
CA LYS A 37 17.36 -11.39 -1.40
C LYS A 37 18.81 -11.84 -1.31
N VAL A 38 19.17 -12.64 -0.30
CA VAL A 38 20.51 -13.23 -0.15
C VAL A 38 20.84 -14.13 -1.34
N PHE A 39 19.91 -15.02 -1.70
CA PHE A 39 20.10 -15.95 -2.82
C PHE A 39 20.28 -15.24 -4.16
N SER A 40 19.49 -14.19 -4.41
CA SER A 40 19.57 -13.39 -5.64
C SER A 40 20.68 -12.34 -5.64
N LYS A 41 21.52 -12.29 -4.58
CA LYS A 41 22.54 -11.24 -4.38
C LYS A 41 21.97 -9.83 -4.43
N GLY A 42 20.79 -9.63 -3.86
CA GLY A 42 20.12 -8.33 -3.76
C GLY A 42 19.27 -7.92 -4.96
N GLN A 43 19.13 -8.76 -5.99
CA GLN A 43 18.39 -8.41 -7.20
C GLN A 43 16.86 -8.48 -7.02
N VAL A 44 16.39 -9.48 -6.26
CA VAL A 44 14.96 -9.77 -6.10
C VAL A 44 14.67 -10.23 -4.68
N ASN A 45 13.56 -9.79 -4.13
CA ASN A 45 13.01 -10.24 -2.85
C ASN A 45 11.60 -10.83 -3.03
N LEU A 46 11.09 -11.51 -2.01
CA LEU A 46 9.78 -12.17 -2.02
C LEU A 46 8.65 -11.16 -2.22
N GLY A 47 8.80 -9.94 -1.69
CA GLY A 47 7.86 -8.85 -1.88
C GLY A 47 7.69 -8.49 -3.36
N ASN A 48 8.80 -8.31 -4.09
CA ASN A 48 8.79 -7.96 -5.51
C ASN A 48 8.08 -9.02 -6.35
N ILE A 49 8.36 -10.30 -6.09
CA ILE A 49 7.69 -11.41 -6.78
C ILE A 49 6.20 -11.42 -6.44
N GLY A 50 5.85 -11.26 -5.16
CA GLY A 50 4.47 -11.23 -4.69
C GLY A 50 3.65 -10.15 -5.39
N VAL A 51 4.15 -8.91 -5.40
CA VAL A 51 3.49 -7.76 -6.05
C VAL A 51 3.39 -7.97 -7.57
N ALA A 52 4.47 -8.41 -8.22
CA ALA A 52 4.46 -8.68 -9.67
C ALA A 52 3.42 -9.74 -10.06
N ALA A 53 3.31 -10.81 -9.27
CA ALA A 53 2.32 -11.86 -9.49
C ALA A 53 0.89 -11.36 -9.22
N PHE A 54 0.68 -10.51 -8.20
CA PHE A 54 -0.62 -9.85 -7.97
C PHE A 54 -1.04 -8.99 -9.17
N PHE A 55 -0.11 -8.25 -9.78
CA PHE A 55 -0.40 -7.47 -10.98
C PHE A 55 -0.73 -8.37 -12.18
N ALA A 56 0.03 -9.44 -12.40
CA ALA A 56 -0.28 -10.40 -13.47
C ALA A 56 -1.68 -11.03 -13.29
N LEU A 57 -1.99 -11.52 -12.10
CA LEU A 57 -3.31 -12.10 -11.78
C LEU A 57 -4.44 -11.08 -11.94
N SER A 58 -4.22 -9.85 -11.47
CA SER A 58 -5.19 -8.77 -11.63
C SER A 58 -5.42 -8.46 -13.10
N GLY A 59 -4.37 -8.43 -13.92
CA GLY A 59 -4.44 -8.27 -15.38
C GLY A 59 -5.34 -9.32 -16.04
N PHE A 60 -5.13 -10.61 -15.74
CA PHE A 60 -5.99 -11.68 -16.28
C PHE A 60 -7.47 -11.51 -15.89
N LEU A 61 -7.75 -11.13 -14.64
CA LEU A 61 -9.12 -10.92 -14.15
C LEU A 61 -9.76 -9.67 -14.73
N ILE A 62 -9.00 -8.59 -14.94
CA ILE A 62 -9.45 -7.36 -15.60
C ILE A 62 -9.85 -7.69 -17.04
N THR A 63 -9.00 -8.39 -17.79
CA THR A 63 -9.27 -8.80 -19.16
C THR A 63 -10.50 -9.70 -19.23
N ALA A 64 -10.61 -10.69 -18.34
CA ALA A 64 -11.79 -11.57 -18.27
C ALA A 64 -13.08 -10.83 -17.88
N SER A 65 -12.99 -9.76 -17.08
CA SER A 65 -14.12 -8.90 -16.72
C SER A 65 -14.53 -7.97 -17.87
N PHE A 66 -13.54 -7.47 -18.62
CA PHE A 66 -13.76 -6.64 -19.80
C PHE A 66 -14.43 -7.41 -20.93
N THR A 67 -13.98 -8.63 -21.24
CA THR A 67 -14.61 -9.46 -22.29
C THR A 67 -16.07 -9.81 -22.00
N ARG A 68 -16.48 -9.78 -20.72
CA ARG A 68 -17.88 -9.98 -20.30
C ARG A 68 -18.71 -8.70 -20.31
N THR A 69 -18.10 -7.52 -20.41
CA THR A 69 -18.79 -6.24 -20.30
C THR A 69 -18.79 -5.52 -21.64
N ALA A 70 -19.93 -5.42 -22.31
CA ALA A 70 -20.05 -4.83 -23.65
C ALA A 70 -19.81 -3.30 -23.70
N ASN A 71 -19.67 -2.61 -22.56
CA ASN A 71 -19.47 -1.16 -22.51
C ASN A 71 -18.24 -0.77 -21.66
N PRO A 72 -17.19 -0.19 -22.27
CA PRO A 72 -15.95 0.18 -21.58
C PRO A 72 -16.12 1.29 -20.54
N LEU A 73 -17.03 2.23 -20.76
CA LEU A 73 -17.27 3.35 -19.83
C LEU A 73 -17.94 2.86 -18.55
N ARG A 74 -18.91 1.93 -18.68
CA ARG A 74 -19.57 1.32 -17.52
C ARG A 74 -18.61 0.44 -16.72
N PHE A 75 -17.69 -0.24 -17.41
CA PHE A 75 -16.61 -1.00 -16.76
C PHE A 75 -15.70 -0.09 -15.92
N LEU A 76 -15.25 1.04 -16.49
CA LEU A 76 -14.39 1.99 -15.80
C LEU A 76 -15.09 2.62 -14.59
N TYR A 77 -16.33 3.09 -14.76
CA TYR A 77 -17.11 3.72 -13.69
C TYR A 77 -17.26 2.81 -12.47
N ASN A 78 -17.62 1.54 -12.69
CA ASN A 78 -17.77 0.56 -11.61
C ASN A 78 -16.45 0.30 -10.86
N ARG A 79 -15.32 0.42 -11.55
CA ARG A 79 -14.00 0.19 -10.96
C ARG A 79 -13.52 1.41 -10.17
N VAL A 80 -13.76 2.60 -10.69
CA VAL A 80 -13.49 3.87 -10.01
C VAL A 80 -14.27 3.96 -8.70
N LEU A 81 -15.57 3.66 -8.72
CA LEU A 81 -16.41 3.62 -7.51
C LEU A 81 -16.00 2.55 -6.50
N ARG A 82 -15.25 1.52 -6.92
CA ARG A 82 -14.76 0.48 -6.02
C ARG A 82 -13.44 0.86 -5.36
N ILE A 83 -12.54 1.52 -6.11
CA ILE A 83 -11.16 1.77 -5.68
C ILE A 83 -11.06 3.12 -4.94
N LEU A 84 -11.63 4.20 -5.51
CA LEU A 84 -11.45 5.55 -4.97
C LEU A 84 -11.98 5.73 -3.53
N PRO A 85 -13.16 5.22 -3.15
CA PRO A 85 -13.65 5.42 -1.79
C PRO A 85 -12.74 4.74 -0.76
N GLY A 86 -12.24 3.54 -1.07
CA GLY A 86 -11.29 2.83 -0.20
C GLY A 86 -9.95 3.55 -0.11
N PHE A 87 -9.47 4.10 -1.22
CA PHE A 87 -8.24 4.90 -1.27
C PHE A 87 -8.35 6.16 -0.41
N TRP A 88 -9.42 6.95 -0.57
CA TRP A 88 -9.61 8.16 0.22
C TRP A 88 -9.78 7.85 1.71
N ALA A 89 -10.51 6.80 2.05
CA ALA A 89 -10.61 6.35 3.44
C ALA A 89 -9.22 5.99 4.00
N CYS A 90 -8.40 5.27 3.25
CA CYS A 90 -7.02 4.93 3.63
C CYS A 90 -6.17 6.19 3.84
N LEU A 91 -6.20 7.14 2.89
CA LEU A 91 -5.48 8.41 3.00
C LEU A 91 -5.89 9.20 4.26
N LEU A 92 -7.20 9.29 4.53
CA LEU A 92 -7.71 10.00 5.71
C LEU A 92 -7.27 9.32 7.01
N VAL A 93 -7.39 7.98 7.08
CA VAL A 93 -6.95 7.21 8.24
C VAL A 93 -5.44 7.35 8.46
N THR A 94 -4.63 7.25 7.40
CA THR A 94 -3.18 7.43 7.50
C THR A 94 -2.84 8.85 7.97
N ALA A 95 -3.44 9.88 7.38
CA ALA A 95 -3.09 11.27 7.64
C ALA A 95 -3.58 11.78 9.01
N PHE A 96 -4.77 11.38 9.45
CA PHE A 96 -5.43 11.94 10.63
C PHE A 96 -5.51 10.99 11.83
N ILE A 97 -5.24 9.69 11.65
CA ILE A 97 -5.25 8.72 12.76
C ILE A 97 -3.84 8.17 12.98
N LEU A 98 -3.23 7.57 11.95
CA LEU A 98 -1.92 6.92 12.10
C LEU A 98 -0.80 7.93 12.33
N ALA A 99 -0.70 8.99 11.51
CA ALA A 99 0.37 9.98 11.66
C ALA A 99 0.35 10.71 13.03
N PRO A 100 -0.80 11.20 13.54
CA PRO A 100 -0.84 11.80 14.88
C PRO A 100 -0.60 10.79 16.00
N ALA A 101 -1.10 9.56 15.87
CA ALA A 101 -0.86 8.50 16.85
C ALA A 101 0.64 8.16 16.95
N MET A 102 1.33 8.02 15.80
CA MET A 102 2.77 7.79 15.78
C MET A 102 3.56 8.96 16.38
N HIS A 103 3.17 10.19 16.07
CA HIS A 103 3.80 11.37 16.66
C HIS A 103 3.62 11.41 18.19
N TYR A 104 2.43 11.09 18.68
CA TYR A 104 2.15 11.01 20.11
C TYR A 104 2.98 9.90 20.79
N LEU A 105 3.09 8.72 20.19
CA LEU A 105 3.94 7.65 20.72
C LEU A 105 5.42 8.03 20.77
N ASN A 106 5.88 8.85 19.81
CA ASN A 106 7.27 9.27 19.72
C ASN A 106 7.62 10.41 20.69
N ASN A 107 6.73 11.38 20.88
CA ASN A 107 7.02 12.62 21.61
C ASN A 107 6.19 12.80 22.90
N ALA A 108 5.29 11.85 23.21
CA ALA A 108 4.36 11.89 24.33
C ALA A 108 3.48 13.16 24.37
N THR A 109 3.30 13.84 23.24
CA THR A 109 2.64 15.14 23.15
C THR A 109 2.16 15.39 21.72
N PHE A 110 1.06 16.16 21.58
CA PHE A 110 0.53 16.62 20.29
C PHE A 110 1.03 18.02 19.90
N ALA A 111 1.70 18.73 20.80
CA ALA A 111 2.34 20.00 20.51
C ALA A 111 3.36 19.82 19.39
N ASN A 112 3.34 20.75 18.42
CA ASN A 112 4.14 20.74 17.20
C ASN A 112 3.73 19.73 16.11
N PHE A 113 2.61 19.01 16.26
CA PHE A 113 2.09 18.22 15.14
C PHE A 113 1.44 19.13 14.09
N ASN A 114 2.00 19.13 12.89
CA ASN A 114 1.55 19.98 11.79
C ASN A 114 0.38 19.35 11.04
N PHE A 115 -0.84 19.81 11.32
CA PHE A 115 -2.03 19.40 10.56
C PHE A 115 -2.21 20.17 9.25
N LEU A 116 -1.99 21.50 9.28
CA LEU A 116 -2.38 22.44 8.22
C LEU A 116 -1.20 22.98 7.39
N GLN A 117 0.02 22.89 7.93
CA GLN A 117 1.21 23.41 7.24
C GLN A 117 1.62 22.53 6.05
N PRO A 118 2.38 23.07 5.08
CA PRO A 118 3.01 22.28 4.02
C PRO A 118 3.82 21.13 4.62
N GLY A 119 3.61 19.89 4.13
CA GLY A 119 4.21 18.68 4.72
C GLY A 119 3.40 18.03 5.86
N GLY A 120 2.31 18.67 6.30
CA GLY A 120 1.37 18.14 7.30
C GLY A 120 0.29 17.21 6.73
N SER A 121 -0.64 16.78 7.59
CA SER A 121 -1.70 15.81 7.23
C SER A 121 -2.59 16.27 6.06
N LEU A 122 -2.96 17.54 6.01
CA LEU A 122 -3.81 18.06 4.93
C LEU A 122 -3.06 18.12 3.59
N SER A 123 -1.78 18.50 3.62
CA SER A 123 -0.90 18.48 2.46
C SER A 123 -0.75 17.06 1.91
N PHE A 124 -0.60 16.06 2.78
CA PHE A 124 -0.50 14.66 2.40
C PHE A 124 -1.76 14.18 1.66
N VAL A 125 -2.95 14.49 2.16
CA VAL A 125 -4.19 14.08 1.47
C VAL A 125 -4.30 14.77 0.10
N LYS A 126 -4.04 16.09 0.02
CA LYS A 126 -4.14 16.83 -1.25
C LYS A 126 -3.14 16.34 -2.29
N ASN A 127 -1.89 16.13 -1.90
CA ASN A 127 -0.81 15.72 -2.80
C ASN A 127 -0.95 14.27 -3.28
N ASN A 128 -1.70 13.43 -2.56
CA ASN A 128 -1.92 12.03 -2.92
C ASN A 128 -3.34 11.76 -3.48
N ALA A 129 -4.26 12.73 -3.44
CA ALA A 129 -5.68 12.52 -3.76
C ALA A 129 -5.96 12.02 -5.18
N LEU A 130 -5.07 12.33 -6.14
CA LEU A 130 -5.21 11.99 -7.56
C LEU A 130 -4.42 10.74 -7.96
N LEU A 131 -4.16 9.81 -7.03
CA LEU A 131 -3.39 8.56 -7.25
C LEU A 131 -1.93 8.76 -7.68
N SER A 132 -1.46 10.00 -7.75
CA SER A 132 -0.06 10.34 -7.92
C SER A 132 0.55 10.64 -6.56
N ILE A 133 1.60 9.92 -6.18
CA ILE A 133 2.19 10.06 -4.85
C ILE A 133 3.19 11.21 -4.84
N GLY A 134 2.72 12.38 -4.41
CA GLY A 134 3.57 13.55 -4.24
C GLY A 134 4.23 13.66 -2.86
N GLN A 135 3.73 12.92 -1.86
CA GLN A 135 4.21 13.03 -0.48
C GLN A 135 4.15 11.67 0.24
N TRP A 136 5.32 11.20 0.70
CA TRP A 136 5.47 9.85 1.29
C TRP A 136 5.40 9.85 2.83
N GLY A 137 5.71 10.98 3.48
CA GLY A 137 5.69 11.14 4.94
C GLY A 137 4.75 12.26 5.40
N VAL A 138 4.39 12.24 6.67
CA VAL A 138 3.60 13.31 7.32
C VAL A 138 4.38 13.85 8.51
N SER A 139 4.81 15.10 8.42
CA SER A 139 5.63 15.75 9.46
C SER A 139 6.82 14.86 9.84
N ASP A 140 6.93 14.45 11.11
CA ASP A 140 8.00 13.57 11.63
C ASP A 140 7.46 12.20 12.13
N ALA A 141 6.28 11.79 11.66
CA ALA A 141 5.59 10.61 12.19
C ALA A 141 6.48 9.34 12.15
N THR A 142 7.30 9.18 11.12
CA THR A 142 8.17 8.02 10.90
C THR A 142 9.62 8.25 11.37
N ALA A 143 9.96 9.39 11.98
CA ALA A 143 11.36 9.76 12.28
C ALA A 143 12.06 8.81 13.28
N LYS A 144 11.31 8.12 14.15
CA LYS A 144 11.86 7.10 15.08
C LYS A 144 11.68 5.66 14.61
N SER A 145 11.08 5.45 13.44
CA SER A 145 10.95 4.11 12.84
C SER A 145 12.26 3.70 12.18
N TYR A 146 12.52 2.39 12.09
CA TYR A 146 13.63 1.86 11.29
C TYR A 146 13.47 2.25 9.81
N TYR A 147 12.22 2.22 9.31
CA TYR A 147 11.88 2.70 8.00
C TYR A 147 11.26 4.11 8.09
N GLN A 148 12.04 5.12 7.69
CA GLN A 148 11.69 6.54 7.87
C GLN A 148 11.08 7.17 6.61
N ALA A 149 11.28 6.54 5.44
CA ALA A 149 11.01 7.14 4.14
C ALA A 149 9.52 7.28 3.79
N SER A 150 8.65 6.44 4.35
CA SER A 150 7.21 6.52 4.09
C SER A 150 6.38 6.02 5.27
N ILE A 151 5.23 6.67 5.50
CA ILE A 151 4.23 6.21 6.46
C ILE A 151 3.31 5.13 5.85
N ASN A 152 3.10 5.18 4.54
CA ASN A 152 2.24 4.25 3.81
C ASN A 152 2.86 3.97 2.44
N GLY A 153 3.89 3.12 2.45
CA GLY A 153 4.65 2.78 1.25
C GLY A 153 3.82 2.08 0.18
N SER A 154 2.73 1.40 0.56
CA SER A 154 1.89 0.64 -0.37
C SER A 154 0.93 1.48 -1.21
N LEU A 155 0.82 2.79 -0.98
CA LEU A 155 -0.02 3.67 -1.80
C LEU A 155 0.32 3.60 -3.30
N TRP A 156 1.58 3.27 -3.64
CA TRP A 156 2.09 3.34 -5.02
C TRP A 156 1.63 2.20 -5.91
N SER A 157 1.17 1.10 -5.33
CA SER A 157 0.80 -0.10 -6.06
C SER A 157 -0.70 -0.19 -6.37
N LEU A 158 -1.47 0.86 -6.03
CA LEU A 158 -2.91 0.94 -6.27
C LEU A 158 -3.24 1.35 -7.72
#